data_AF-A0A9E1GFL4-F1
#
_entry.id   AF-A0A9E1GFL4-F1
#
_cell.length_a   1.000
_cell.length_b   1.000
_cell.length_c   1.000
_cell.angle_alpha   90.00
_cell.angle_beta   90.00
_cell.angle_gamma   90.00
#
_symmetry.space_group_name_H-M   'P 1'
#
loop_
_entity.id
_entity.type
_entity.pdbx_description
1 polymer ?
#
loop_
_entity_poly.entity_id
_entity_poly.type
_entity_poly.pdbx_seq_one_letter_code
_entity_poly.pdbx_strand_id
1 'polypeptide(L)'
;MSVGDNIRRCRKEKGWTQARLAQELQVSQQMIGQFEKSKNPPKIETIEKIAVALSVSPIDLIGVEQWEKEKIAGLAKEVEQLEQFDNFLKSVGYESSYKVTKWHWEDENEKAPSEKVQVPDEVETVLSKDGNTATFTEQEFEDLQESVKNGAKETLERLFYKRALEQQHKK
;
A
#
# COMPACT_ATOMS: atom_id res chain seq x y z
N MET A 1 -12.66 -5.09 -26.75
CA MET A 1 -13.70 -4.35 -26.02
C MET A 1 -13.03 -3.28 -25.19
N SER A 2 -13.61 -2.09 -25.08
CA SER A 2 -13.10 -1.06 -24.19
C SER A 2 -13.50 -1.33 -22.73
N VAL A 3 -12.86 -0.63 -21.79
CA VAL A 3 -13.25 -0.66 -20.36
C VAL A 3 -14.72 -0.25 -20.18
N GLY A 4 -15.17 0.77 -20.92
CA GLY A 4 -16.57 1.20 -20.90
C GLY A 4 -17.54 0.12 -21.38
N ASP A 5 -17.15 -0.65 -22.41
CA ASP A 5 -17.95 -1.77 -22.91
C ASP A 5 -18.05 -2.89 -21.85
N ASN A 6 -16.96 -3.18 -21.15
CA ASN A 6 -16.92 -4.19 -20.09
C ASN A 6 -17.80 -3.77 -18.90
N ILE A 7 -17.69 -2.52 -18.43
CA ILE A 7 -18.55 -1.97 -17.36
C ILE A 7 -20.02 -2.10 -17.76
N ARG A 8 -20.36 -1.70 -19.00
CA ARG A 8 -21.73 -1.79 -19.52
C ARG A 8 -22.22 -3.24 -19.59
N ARG A 9 -21.37 -4.17 -20.03
CA ARG A 9 -21.66 -5.61 -20.09
C ARG A 9 -21.98 -6.14 -18.69
N CYS A 10 -21.05 -5.99 -17.74
CA CYS A 10 -21.20 -6.49 -16.38
C CYS A 10 -22.42 -5.88 -15.66
N ARG A 11 -22.67 -4.57 -15.84
CA ARG A 11 -23.87 -3.92 -15.30
C ARG A 11 -25.17 -4.54 -15.85
N LYS A 12 -25.21 -4.82 -17.15
CA LYS A 12 -26.37 -5.44 -17.79
C LYS A 12 -26.57 -6.90 -17.38
N GLU A 13 -25.49 -7.66 -17.23
CA GLU A 13 -25.53 -9.03 -16.70
C GLU A 13 -26.11 -9.07 -15.28
N LYS A 14 -25.82 -8.05 -14.47
CA LYS A 14 -26.43 -7.85 -13.14
C LYS A 14 -27.88 -7.32 -13.19
N GLY A 15 -28.42 -7.03 -14.37
CA GLY A 15 -29.77 -6.48 -14.55
C GLY A 15 -29.94 -5.03 -14.09
N TRP A 16 -28.85 -4.28 -13.95
CA TRP A 16 -28.89 -2.92 -13.38
C TRP A 16 -29.03 -1.84 -14.44
N THR A 17 -29.71 -0.74 -14.09
CA THR A 17 -29.70 0.50 -14.87
C THR A 17 -28.47 1.35 -14.54
N GLN A 18 -28.13 2.32 -15.40
CA GLN A 18 -27.06 3.28 -15.07
C GLN A 18 -27.36 4.06 -13.79
N ALA A 19 -28.64 4.40 -13.55
CA ALA A 19 -29.07 5.08 -12.32
C ALA A 19 -28.85 4.20 -11.08
N ARG A 20 -29.09 2.89 -11.17
CA ARG A 20 -28.83 1.97 -10.07
C ARG A 20 -27.35 1.87 -9.73
N LEU A 21 -26.48 1.72 -10.75
CA LEU A 21 -25.03 1.71 -10.53
C LEU A 21 -24.53 3.05 -9.97
N ALA A 22 -25.10 4.16 -10.43
CA ALA A 22 -24.78 5.49 -9.92
C ALA A 22 -25.14 5.65 -8.44
N GLN A 23 -26.31 5.14 -8.03
CA GLN A 23 -26.74 5.13 -6.64
C GLN A 23 -25.79 4.31 -5.76
N GLU A 24 -25.39 3.12 -6.21
CA GLU A 24 -24.46 2.25 -5.49
C GLU A 24 -23.08 2.91 -5.29
N LEU A 25 -22.61 3.63 -6.31
CA LEU A 25 -21.32 4.33 -6.30
C LEU A 25 -21.38 5.75 -5.71
N GLN A 26 -22.58 6.22 -5.32
CA GLN A 26 -22.82 7.59 -4.84
C GLN A 26 -22.31 8.68 -5.81
N VAL A 27 -22.52 8.46 -7.11
CA VAL A 27 -22.17 9.42 -8.19
C VAL A 27 -23.39 9.77 -9.03
N SER A 28 -23.24 10.71 -9.97
CA SER A 28 -24.32 11.03 -10.89
C SER A 28 -24.50 9.93 -11.95
N GLN A 29 -25.74 9.72 -12.40
CA GLN A 29 -26.03 8.83 -13.54
C GLN A 29 -25.25 9.24 -14.80
N GLN A 30 -25.06 10.54 -15.00
CA GLN A 30 -24.27 11.08 -16.11
C GLN A 30 -22.81 10.60 -16.07
N MET A 31 -22.22 10.51 -14.88
CA MET A 31 -20.86 9.99 -14.69
C MET A 31 -20.75 8.52 -15.11
N ILE A 32 -21.73 7.68 -14.76
CA ILE A 32 -21.79 6.29 -15.24
C ILE A 32 -21.92 6.25 -16.76
N GLY A 33 -22.76 7.10 -17.33
CA GLY A 33 -22.88 7.25 -18.78
C GLY A 33 -21.57 7.66 -19.45
N GLN A 34 -20.77 8.49 -18.79
CA GLN A 34 -19.43 8.87 -19.26
C GLN A 34 -18.46 7.70 -19.18
N PHE A 35 -18.44 6.94 -18.09
CA PHE A 35 -17.58 5.75 -17.96
C PHE A 35 -17.86 4.71 -19.05
N GLU A 36 -19.13 4.48 -19.38
CA GLU A 36 -19.51 3.49 -20.40
C GLU A 36 -19.28 3.96 -21.85
N LYS A 37 -19.09 5.27 -22.09
CA LYS A 37 -18.92 5.85 -23.43
C LYS A 37 -17.50 6.34 -23.71
N SER A 38 -16.75 6.68 -22.66
CA SER A 38 -15.42 7.27 -22.77
C SER A 38 -14.42 6.27 -23.33
N LYS A 39 -13.51 6.78 -24.18
CA LYS A 39 -12.31 6.03 -24.60
C LYS A 39 -11.23 6.00 -23.51
N ASN A 40 -11.28 6.96 -22.58
CA ASN A 40 -10.37 7.04 -21.45
C ASN A 40 -10.99 6.30 -20.25
N PRO A 41 -10.28 5.31 -19.68
CA PRO A 41 -10.77 4.60 -18.51
C PRO A 41 -10.79 5.51 -17.26
N PRO A 42 -11.71 5.25 -16.30
CA PRO A 42 -11.62 5.80 -14.95
C PRO A 42 -10.28 5.49 -14.27
N LYS A 43 -9.95 6.21 -13.19
CA LYS A 43 -8.81 5.87 -12.32
C LYS A 43 -8.98 4.47 -11.73
N ILE A 44 -7.87 3.80 -11.41
CA ILE A 44 -7.88 2.44 -10.85
C ILE A 44 -8.76 2.31 -9.60
N GLU A 45 -8.69 3.27 -8.67
CA GLU A 45 -9.57 3.33 -7.48
C GLU A 45 -11.07 3.34 -7.84
N THR A 46 -11.42 3.98 -8.97
CA THR A 46 -12.81 4.01 -9.46
C THR A 46 -13.19 2.69 -10.12
N ILE A 47 -12.27 2.07 -10.86
CA ILE A 47 -12.45 0.72 -11.41
C ILE A 47 -12.70 -0.30 -10.29
N GLU A 48 -11.92 -0.27 -9.22
CA GLU A 48 -12.09 -1.16 -8.06
C GLU A 48 -13.45 -0.96 -7.41
N LYS A 49 -13.89 0.30 -7.20
CA LYS A 49 -15.23 0.59 -6.67
C LYS A 49 -16.34 0.07 -7.58
N ILE A 50 -16.21 0.25 -8.90
CA ILE A 50 -17.17 -0.29 -9.88
C ILE A 50 -17.19 -1.81 -9.83
N ALA A 51 -16.03 -2.45 -9.76
CA ALA A 51 -15.90 -3.90 -9.69
C ALA A 51 -16.60 -4.46 -8.44
N VAL A 52 -16.36 -3.84 -7.27
CA VAL A 52 -17.04 -4.18 -6.01
C VAL A 52 -18.56 -4.02 -6.13
N ALA A 53 -19.04 -2.88 -6.64
CA ALA A 53 -20.47 -2.60 -6.83
C ALA A 53 -21.13 -3.61 -7.78
N LEU A 54 -20.43 -4.02 -8.83
CA LEU A 54 -20.88 -5.01 -9.80
C LEU A 54 -20.62 -6.46 -9.34
N SER A 55 -19.89 -6.67 -8.25
CA SER A 55 -19.49 -7.99 -7.74
C SER A 55 -18.71 -8.82 -8.77
N VAL A 56 -17.76 -8.16 -9.43
CA VAL A 56 -16.84 -8.73 -10.43
C VAL A 56 -15.41 -8.40 -10.04
N SER A 57 -14.42 -9.03 -10.71
CA SER A 57 -13.02 -8.65 -10.56
C SER A 57 -12.72 -7.35 -11.33
N PRO A 58 -11.83 -6.48 -10.84
CA PRO A 58 -11.29 -5.38 -11.65
C PRO A 58 -10.73 -5.87 -13.01
N ILE A 59 -10.19 -7.08 -13.05
CA ILE A 59 -9.69 -7.74 -14.27
C ILE A 59 -10.81 -7.92 -15.31
N ASP A 60 -12.05 -8.19 -14.90
CA ASP A 60 -13.18 -8.32 -15.81
C ASP A 60 -13.53 -7.00 -16.51
N LEU A 61 -13.12 -5.86 -15.92
CA LEU A 61 -13.35 -4.52 -16.42
C LEU A 61 -12.20 -4.02 -17.30
N ILE A 62 -10.95 -4.22 -16.88
CA ILE A 62 -9.77 -3.62 -17.54
C ILE A 62 -8.82 -4.61 -18.20
N GLY A 63 -8.97 -5.92 -17.95
CA GLY A 63 -8.10 -6.97 -18.45
C GLY A 63 -6.82 -7.16 -17.62
N VAL A 64 -6.17 -8.32 -17.81
CA VAL A 64 -4.98 -8.73 -17.05
C VAL A 64 -3.80 -7.77 -17.27
N GLU A 65 -3.47 -7.47 -18.52
CA GLU A 65 -2.31 -6.61 -18.86
C GLU A 65 -2.40 -5.23 -18.22
N GLN A 66 -3.58 -4.58 -18.27
CA GLN A 66 -3.76 -3.27 -17.66
C GLN A 66 -3.75 -3.37 -16.13
N TRP A 67 -4.37 -4.42 -15.55
CA TRP A 67 -4.35 -4.63 -14.11
C TRP A 67 -2.92 -4.81 -13.56
N GLU A 68 -2.11 -5.62 -14.22
CA GLU A 68 -0.69 -5.81 -13.87
C GLU A 68 0.08 -4.50 -13.97
N LYS A 69 -0.15 -3.71 -15.03
CA LYS A 69 0.49 -2.40 -15.19
C LYS A 69 0.15 -1.43 -14.05
N GLU A 70 -1.13 -1.36 -13.66
CA GLU A 70 -1.57 -0.51 -12.54
C GLU A 70 -0.98 -0.97 -11.20
N LYS A 71 -0.89 -2.29 -10.98
CA LYS A 71 -0.24 -2.86 -9.78
C LYS A 71 1.24 -2.52 -9.72
N ILE A 72 1.98 -2.72 -10.81
CA ILE A 72 3.40 -2.38 -10.89
C ILE A 72 3.60 -0.88 -10.66
N ALA A 73 2.76 -0.03 -11.25
CA ALA A 73 2.84 1.41 -11.07
C ALA A 73 2.53 1.84 -9.62
N GLY A 74 1.61 1.16 -8.94
CA GLY A 74 1.33 1.36 -7.52
C GLY A 74 2.54 1.01 -6.65
N LEU A 75 3.07 -0.21 -6.81
CA LEU A 75 4.25 -0.69 -6.09
C LEU A 75 5.47 0.21 -6.33
N ALA A 76 5.69 0.67 -7.56
CA ALA A 76 6.81 1.56 -7.87
C ALA A 76 6.72 2.89 -7.09
N LYS A 77 5.52 3.45 -6.90
CA LYS A 77 5.33 4.66 -6.11
C LYS A 77 5.56 4.44 -4.62
N GLU A 78 5.14 3.28 -4.10
CA GLU A 78 5.38 2.92 -2.70
C GLU A 78 6.89 2.79 -2.43
N VAL A 79 7.62 2.10 -3.32
CA VAL A 79 9.09 2.01 -3.26
C VAL A 79 9.74 3.40 -3.30
N GLU A 80 9.31 4.25 -4.23
CA GLU A 80 9.82 5.62 -4.33
C GLU A 80 9.60 6.43 -3.04
N GLN A 81 8.42 6.30 -2.40
CA GLN A 81 8.13 6.97 -1.13
C GLN A 81 9.03 6.47 0.01
N LEU A 82 9.29 5.17 0.08
CA LEU A 82 10.21 4.59 1.06
C LEU A 82 11.63 5.11 0.86
N GLU A 83 12.12 5.15 -0.37
CA GLU A 83 13.44 5.70 -0.71
C GLU A 83 13.54 7.18 -0.34
N GLN A 84 12.51 7.98 -0.62
CA GLN A 84 12.47 9.40 -0.23
C GLN A 84 12.54 9.57 1.28
N PHE A 85 11.83 8.74 2.05
CA PHE A 85 11.87 8.80 3.50
C PHE A 85 13.23 8.39 4.07
N ASP A 86 13.85 7.33 3.54
CA ASP A 86 15.19 6.91 3.94
C ASP A 86 16.25 7.98 3.62
N ASN A 87 16.16 8.61 2.43
CA ASN A 87 17.01 9.74 2.08
C ASN A 87 16.80 10.95 3.02
N PHE A 88 15.55 11.21 3.41
CA PHE A 88 15.25 12.25 4.40
C PHE A 88 15.90 11.93 5.75
N LEU A 89 15.75 10.71 6.27
CA LEU A 89 16.40 10.25 7.51
C LEU A 89 17.92 10.48 7.45
N LYS A 90 18.57 10.03 6.39
CA LYS A 90 20.02 10.25 6.17
C LYS A 90 20.37 11.73 6.15
N SER A 91 19.57 12.56 5.48
CA SER A 91 19.82 14.02 5.38
C SER A 91 19.75 14.75 6.73
N VAL A 92 19.00 14.21 7.70
CA VAL A 92 18.88 14.76 9.06
C VAL A 92 19.71 14.00 10.11
N GLY A 93 20.63 13.15 9.65
CA GLY A 93 21.66 12.48 10.46
C GLY A 93 21.19 11.20 11.14
N TYR A 94 20.10 10.61 10.68
CA TYR A 94 19.64 9.29 11.15
C TYR A 94 20.20 8.18 10.27
N GLU A 95 20.50 7.05 10.90
CA GLU A 95 20.70 5.78 10.24
C GLU A 95 19.51 4.86 10.56
N SER A 96 19.10 4.07 9.57
CA SER A 96 18.03 3.09 9.66
C SER A 96 18.63 1.68 9.53
N SER A 97 18.12 0.74 10.31
CA SER A 97 18.44 -0.68 10.20
C SER A 97 17.25 -1.52 10.60
N TYR A 98 17.31 -2.82 10.32
CA TYR A 98 16.22 -3.75 10.63
C TYR A 98 16.70 -4.80 11.61
N LYS A 99 15.80 -5.16 12.53
CA LYS A 99 15.98 -6.26 13.46
C LYS A 99 14.85 -7.24 13.27
N VAL A 100 15.18 -8.46 12.85
CA VAL A 100 14.20 -9.54 12.75
C VAL A 100 13.83 -10.02 14.15
N THR A 101 12.54 -10.03 14.47
CA THR A 101 12.01 -10.50 15.76
C THR A 101 11.40 -11.90 15.65
N LYS A 102 10.95 -12.28 14.44
CA LYS A 102 10.36 -13.60 14.18
C LYS A 102 10.76 -14.12 12.81
N TRP A 103 11.05 -15.41 12.75
CA TRP A 103 11.41 -16.14 11.53
C TRP A 103 10.38 -17.24 11.28
N HIS A 104 10.07 -17.50 10.01
CA HIS A 104 9.47 -18.75 9.56
C HIS A 104 10.35 -19.42 8.50
N TRP A 105 10.07 -20.68 8.22
CA TRP A 105 10.67 -21.41 7.11
C TRP A 105 9.70 -21.37 5.93
N GLU A 106 10.18 -20.99 4.75
CA GLU A 106 9.35 -20.79 3.54
C GLU A 106 8.54 -22.05 3.17
N ASP A 107 9.16 -23.23 3.30
CA ASP A 107 8.48 -24.52 3.19
C ASP A 107 8.88 -25.45 4.34
N GLU A 108 7.96 -25.70 5.27
CA GLU A 108 8.18 -26.64 6.38
C GLU A 108 8.37 -28.09 5.89
N ASN A 109 7.91 -28.41 4.67
CA ASN A 109 8.01 -29.73 4.05
C ASN A 109 9.28 -29.92 3.22
N GLU A 110 10.16 -28.91 3.13
CA GLU A 110 11.45 -29.04 2.44
C GLU A 110 12.33 -30.09 3.12
N LYS A 111 12.74 -31.07 2.32
CA LYS A 111 13.29 -32.35 2.78
C LYS A 111 14.69 -32.24 3.40
N ALA A 112 15.43 -31.16 3.15
CA ALA A 112 16.81 -31.00 3.60
C ALA A 112 17.02 -29.66 4.33
N PRO A 113 17.63 -29.65 5.55
CA PRO A 113 17.90 -28.41 6.30
C PRO A 113 18.77 -27.38 5.56
N SER A 114 19.58 -27.81 4.58
CA SER A 114 20.42 -26.94 3.76
C SER A 114 19.67 -26.21 2.65
N GLU A 115 18.46 -26.66 2.32
CA GLU A 115 17.60 -26.06 1.30
C GLU A 115 16.53 -25.17 1.93
N LYS A 116 16.30 -25.31 3.25
CA LYS A 116 15.34 -24.50 3.99
C LYS A 116 15.72 -23.02 3.95
N VAL A 117 14.84 -22.21 3.38
CA VAL A 117 14.96 -20.75 3.38
C VAL A 117 14.25 -20.19 4.61
N GLN A 118 14.97 -19.40 5.42
CA GLN A 118 14.34 -18.61 6.48
C GLN A 118 13.85 -17.29 5.90
N VAL A 119 12.58 -16.98 6.18
CA VAL A 119 11.94 -15.73 5.80
C VAL A 119 11.58 -14.98 7.08
N PRO A 120 11.91 -13.68 7.18
CA PRO A 120 11.51 -12.89 8.33
C PRO A 120 9.99 -12.69 8.31
N ASP A 121 9.33 -13.08 9.40
CA ASP A 121 7.89 -12.86 9.62
C ASP A 121 7.61 -11.47 10.17
N GLU A 122 8.42 -11.06 11.14
CA GLU A 122 8.26 -9.81 11.85
C GLU A 122 9.61 -9.12 11.94
N VAL A 123 9.62 -7.85 11.57
CA VAL A 123 10.80 -6.98 11.62
C VAL A 123 10.46 -5.72 12.39
N GLU A 124 11.42 -5.24 13.16
CA GLU A 124 11.40 -3.93 13.78
C GLU A 124 12.41 -3.03 13.09
N THR A 125 12.03 -1.77 12.88
CA THR A 125 12.95 -0.75 12.37
C THR A 125 13.68 -0.10 13.54
N VAL A 126 15.00 -0.09 13.48
CA VAL A 126 15.86 0.60 14.45
C VAL A 126 16.39 1.86 13.81
N LEU A 127 16.03 3.01 14.38
CA LEU A 127 16.64 4.28 14.05
C LEU A 127 17.76 4.57 15.05
N SER A 128 18.89 5.09 14.55
CA SER A 128 20.01 5.55 15.37
C SER A 128 20.43 6.97 14.99
N LYS A 129 20.77 7.76 16.01
CA LYS A 129 21.32 9.11 15.87
C LYS A 129 22.01 9.54 17.16
N ASP A 130 23.17 10.17 17.03
CA ASP A 130 23.96 10.71 18.16
C ASP A 130 24.21 9.68 19.28
N GLY A 131 24.42 8.40 18.92
CA GLY A 131 24.62 7.30 19.87
C GLY A 131 23.35 6.78 20.56
N ASN A 132 22.19 7.39 20.30
CA ASN A 132 20.90 6.92 20.77
C ASN A 132 20.24 6.02 19.73
N THR A 133 19.40 5.10 20.19
CA THR A 133 18.62 4.20 19.35
C THR A 133 17.17 4.16 19.80
N ALA A 134 16.24 4.10 18.84
CA ALA A 134 14.84 3.83 19.09
C ALA A 134 14.38 2.71 18.15
N THR A 135 13.69 1.72 18.71
CA THR A 135 13.12 0.59 17.95
C THR A 135 11.63 0.80 17.74
N PHE A 136 11.16 0.54 16.53
CA PHE A 136 9.77 0.72 16.11
C PHE A 136 9.27 -0.59 15.53
N THR A 137 8.07 -1.01 15.94
CA THR A 137 7.34 -2.05 15.20
C THR A 137 6.99 -1.53 13.79
N GLU A 138 6.57 -2.43 12.90
CA GLU A 138 6.09 -2.05 11.56
C GLU A 138 5.03 -0.94 11.63
N GLN A 139 3.97 -1.15 12.41
CA GLN A 139 2.92 -0.14 12.59
C GLN A 139 3.43 1.18 13.20
N GLU A 140 4.29 1.12 14.23
CA GLU A 140 4.85 2.33 14.84
C GLU A 140 5.72 3.12 13.86
N PHE A 141 6.39 2.42 12.94
CA PHE A 141 7.22 3.04 11.92
C PHE A 141 6.39 3.64 10.79
N GLU A 142 5.31 2.98 10.35
CA GLU A 142 4.34 3.55 9.41
C GLU A 142 3.70 4.83 9.97
N ASP A 143 3.26 4.80 11.23
CA ASP A 143 2.71 5.96 11.93
C ASP A 143 3.75 7.10 12.02
N LEU A 144 5.03 6.75 12.24
CA LEU A 144 6.12 7.71 12.21
C LEU A 144 6.28 8.34 10.82
N GLN A 145 6.32 7.53 9.76
CA GLN A 145 6.39 8.01 8.38
C GLN A 145 5.23 8.95 8.05
N GLU A 146 4.02 8.60 8.48
CA GLU A 146 2.83 9.43 8.31
C GLU A 146 2.92 10.75 9.09
N SER A 147 3.33 10.72 10.35
CA SER A 147 3.44 11.91 11.20
C SER A 147 4.51 12.91 10.71
N VAL A 148 5.49 12.42 9.95
CA VAL A 148 6.59 13.21 9.40
C VAL A 148 6.35 13.56 7.92
N LYS A 149 5.17 13.24 7.35
CA LYS A 149 4.80 13.64 5.99
C LYS A 149 5.05 15.13 5.79
N ASN A 150 5.84 15.46 4.75
CA ASN A 150 6.42 16.77 4.42
C ASN A 150 7.72 17.17 5.14
N GLY A 151 8.42 16.23 5.80
CA GLY A 151 9.78 16.47 6.29
C GLY A 151 9.88 17.31 7.56
N ALA A 152 8.91 17.19 8.48
CA ALA A 152 8.93 17.88 9.76
C ALA A 152 10.01 17.31 10.69
N LYS A 153 11.26 17.74 10.51
CA LYS A 153 12.43 17.32 11.30
C LYS A 153 12.18 17.37 12.81
N GLU A 154 11.54 18.44 13.29
CA GLU A 154 11.24 18.62 14.72
C GLU A 154 10.29 17.54 15.26
N THR A 155 9.29 17.12 14.46
CA THR A 155 8.38 16.03 14.81
C THR A 155 9.13 14.72 14.93
N LEU A 156 10.00 14.41 13.95
CA LEU A 156 10.84 13.22 13.98
C LEU A 156 11.74 13.19 15.22
N GLU A 157 12.44 14.30 15.50
CA GLU A 157 13.33 14.38 16.67
C GLU A 157 12.55 14.18 17.97
N ARG A 158 11.41 14.85 18.14
CA ARG A 158 10.56 14.71 19.32
C ARG A 158 10.09 13.26 19.51
N LEU A 159 9.58 12.63 18.46
CA LEU A 159 9.07 11.25 18.53
C LEU A 159 10.19 10.25 18.79
N PHE A 160 11.33 10.40 18.11
CA PHE A 160 12.51 9.57 18.30
C PHE A 160 13.01 9.60 19.74
N TYR A 161 13.28 10.78 20.28
CA TYR A 161 13.84 10.89 21.64
C TYR A 161 12.83 10.48 22.71
N LYS A 162 11.53 10.73 22.49
CA LYS A 162 10.47 10.20 23.37
C LYS A 162 10.51 8.67 23.41
N ARG A 163 10.58 8.02 22.23
CA ARG A 163 10.62 6.55 22.11
C ARG A 163 11.87 5.96 22.75
N ALA A 164 13.04 6.55 22.50
CA ALA A 164 14.31 6.13 23.08
C ALA A 164 14.27 6.14 24.63
N LEU A 165 13.71 7.20 25.22
CA LEU A 165 13.55 7.30 26.69
C LEU A 165 12.59 6.24 27.24
N GLU A 166 11.44 6.05 26.61
CA GLU A 166 10.46 5.02 27.02
C GLU A 166 11.06 3.61 27.05
N GLN A 167 11.97 3.30 26.11
CA GLN A 167 12.63 2.00 26.01
C GLN A 167 13.78 1.84 27.02
N GLN A 168 14.43 2.93 27.42
CA GLN A 168 15.44 2.92 28.48
C GLN A 168 14.82 2.63 29.86
N HIS A 169 13.61 3.13 30.13
CA HIS A 169 12.91 2.92 31.41
C HIS A 169 12.18 1.57 31.54
N LYS A 170 12.12 0.77 30.47
CA LYS A 170 11.50 -0.57 30.46
C LYS A 170 12.52 -1.72 30.66
N LYS A 171 13.82 -1.41 30.76
CA LYS A 171 14.88 -2.36 31.10
C LYS A 171 15.15 -2.35 32.59
#